data_AF-A0A5C7T996-F1
#
_entry.id   AF-A0A5C7T996-F1
#
_cell.length_a   1.000
_cell.length_b   1.000
_cell.length_c   1.000
_cell.angle_alpha   90.00
_cell.angle_beta   90.00
_cell.angle_gamma   90.00
#
_symmetry.space_group_name_H-M   'P 1'
#
loop_
_entity.id
_entity.type
_entity.pdbx_description
1 polymer ?
#
loop_
_entity_poly.entity_id
_entity_poly.type
_entity_poly.pdbx_seq_one_letter_code
_entity_poly.pdbx_strand_id
1 'polypeptide(L)'
;MIRFRLKELIAEKEFRERRVITMTEVAAQTGINRMTLSKIANHPGYSTVTDNLDKLCDYFACRLEQLAEHLPNLKPADDDGVGDAQK
;
A
#
# COMPACT_ATOMS: atom_id res chain seq x y z
N MET A 1 14.50 2.73 -5.62
CA MET A 1 13.64 2.94 -4.43
C MET A 1 12.66 1.78 -4.29
N ILE A 2 12.22 1.44 -3.08
CA ILE A 2 11.21 0.39 -2.87
C ILE A 2 9.82 0.95 -3.18
N ARG A 3 9.07 0.33 -4.09
CA ARG A 3 7.65 0.57 -4.31
C ARG A 3 6.84 -0.47 -3.56
N PHE A 4 5.76 -0.04 -2.90
CA PHE A 4 4.79 -0.94 -2.27
C PHE A 4 3.55 -1.08 -3.14
N ARG A 5 3.08 -2.31 -3.33
CA ARG A 5 1.86 -2.66 -4.07
C ARG A 5 0.63 -2.74 -3.16
N LEU A 6 0.58 -1.91 -2.11
CA LEU A 6 -0.46 -1.99 -1.09
C LEU A 6 -1.87 -1.79 -1.67
N LYS A 7 -2.05 -0.81 -2.57
CA LYS A 7 -3.35 -0.57 -3.22
C LYS A 7 -3.77 -1.74 -4.12
N GLU A 8 -2.81 -2.36 -4.81
CA GLU A 8 -3.06 -3.50 -5.69
C GLU A 8 -3.50 -4.72 -4.88
N LEU A 9 -2.83 -5.00 -3.76
CA LEU A 9 -3.22 -6.09 -2.85
C LEU A 9 -4.58 -5.88 -2.19
N ILE A 10 -4.93 -4.63 -1.84
CA ILE A 10 -6.27 -4.30 -1.35
C ILE A 10 -7.31 -4.63 -2.44
N ALA A 11 -7.12 -4.13 -3.66
CA ALA A 11 -8.06 -4.37 -4.76
C ALA A 11 -8.20 -5.87 -5.09
N GLU A 12 -7.10 -6.63 -5.06
CA GLU A 12 -7.15 -8.08 -5.28
C GLU A 12 -7.97 -8.79 -4.19
N LYS A 13 -7.78 -8.40 -2.92
CA LYS A 13 -8.52 -8.95 -1.79
C LYS A 13 -10.00 -8.55 -1.84
N GLU A 14 -10.31 -7.31 -2.21
CA GLU A 14 -11.69 -6.84 -2.42
C GLU A 14 -12.41 -7.66 -3.49
N PHE A 15 -11.73 -7.92 -4.60
CA PHE A 15 -12.26 -8.75 -5.68
C PHE A 15 -12.50 -10.19 -5.23
N ARG A 16 -11.54 -10.78 -4.50
CA ARG A 16 -11.62 -12.15 -3.98
C ARG A 16 -12.75 -12.32 -2.95
N GLU A 17 -12.94 -11.34 -2.08
CA GLU A 17 -13.92 -11.37 -1.00
C GLU A 17 -15.28 -10.77 -1.39
N ARG A 18 -15.38 -10.16 -2.58
CA ARG A 18 -16.58 -9.47 -3.10
C ARG A 18 -17.13 -8.42 -2.13
N ARG A 19 -16.23 -7.68 -1.49
CA ARG A 19 -16.57 -6.59 -0.57
C ARG A 19 -15.52 -5.50 -0.63
N VAL A 20 -15.92 -4.29 -0.21
CA VAL A 20 -15.00 -3.16 -0.06
C VAL A 20 -14.15 -3.35 1.20
N ILE A 21 -12.84 -3.14 1.07
CA ILE A 21 -11.86 -3.21 2.15
C ILE A 21 -11.27 -1.82 2.31
N THR A 22 -11.60 -1.20 3.43
CA THR A 22 -11.13 0.16 3.71
C THR A 22 -9.76 0.16 4.37
N MET A 23 -9.01 1.24 4.22
CA MET A 23 -7.73 1.42 4.92
C MET A 23 -7.88 1.33 6.46
N THR A 24 -9.04 1.71 6.98
CA THR A 24 -9.36 1.59 8.41
C THR A 24 -9.44 0.14 8.85
N GLU A 25 -10.01 -0.73 8.03
CA GLU A 25 -10.06 -2.17 8.30
C GLU A 25 -8.68 -2.79 8.25
N VAL A 26 -7.87 -2.46 7.23
CA VAL A 26 -6.49 -2.94 7.13
C VAL A 26 -5.72 -2.52 8.38
N ALA A 27 -5.87 -1.27 8.83
CA ALA A 27 -5.25 -0.78 10.08
C ALA A 27 -5.69 -1.59 11.30
N ALA A 28 -6.98 -1.86 11.44
CA ALA A 28 -7.53 -2.62 12.57
C ALA A 28 -7.04 -4.08 12.58
N GLN A 29 -6.99 -4.73 11.41
CA GLN A 29 -6.63 -6.14 11.28
C GLN A 29 -5.12 -6.38 11.36
N THR A 30 -4.31 -5.46 10.83
CA THR A 30 -2.85 -5.56 10.86
C THR A 30 -2.23 -4.97 12.13
N GLY A 31 -2.98 -4.14 12.86
CA GLY A 31 -2.44 -3.34 13.97
C GLY A 31 -1.50 -2.22 13.52
N ILE A 32 -1.40 -1.94 12.22
CA ILE A 32 -0.57 -0.86 11.68
C ILE A 32 -1.38 0.45 11.71
N ASN A 33 -0.73 1.54 12.11
CA ASN A 33 -1.37 2.86 12.11
C ASN A 33 -1.81 3.26 10.68
N ARG A 34 -3.06 3.73 10.55
CA ARG A 34 -3.65 4.22 9.28
C ARG A 34 -2.77 5.25 8.55
N MET A 35 -2.10 6.14 9.29
CA MET A 35 -1.17 7.12 8.71
C MET A 35 0.04 6.45 8.06
N THR A 36 0.57 5.40 8.70
CA THR A 36 1.68 4.59 8.15
C THR A 36 1.24 3.87 6.89
N LEU A 37 0.07 3.23 6.90
CA LEU A 37 -0.48 2.58 5.70
C LEU A 37 -0.70 3.56 4.56
N SER A 38 -1.20 4.78 4.84
CA SER A 38 -1.34 5.83 3.83
C SER A 38 0.01 6.21 3.21
N LYS A 39 1.07 6.33 4.03
CA LYS A 39 2.42 6.62 3.51
C LYS A 39 2.97 5.48 2.67
N ILE A 40 2.80 4.23 3.13
CA ILE A 40 3.18 3.02 2.36
C ILE A 40 2.44 2.98 1.01
N ALA A 41 1.15 3.31 0.98
CA ALA A 41 0.32 3.24 -0.22
C ALA A 41 0.60 4.36 -1.25
N ASN A 42 1.05 5.53 -0.80
CA ASN A 42 1.12 6.74 -1.63
C ASN A 42 2.54 7.27 -1.86
N HIS A 43 3.53 6.91 -1.03
CA HIS A 43 4.90 7.42 -1.13
C HIS A 43 5.89 6.28 -1.45
N PRO A 44 6.29 6.12 -2.72
CA PRO A 44 7.39 5.25 -3.09
C PRO A 44 8.65 5.62 -2.32
N GLY A 45 9.36 4.61 -1.80
CA GLY A 45 10.58 4.81 -1.00
C GLY A 45 10.32 5.20 0.45
N TYR A 46 9.07 5.21 0.93
CA TYR A 46 8.79 5.38 2.36
C TYR A 46 9.51 4.32 3.18
N SER A 47 10.28 4.76 4.18
CA SER A 47 10.97 3.86 5.09
C SER A 47 9.97 3.30 6.10
N THR A 48 9.89 1.97 6.16
CA THR A 48 9.07 1.22 7.11
C THR A 48 9.92 0.10 7.71
N VAL A 49 9.47 -0.45 8.83
CA VAL A 49 10.13 -1.58 9.50
C VAL A 49 9.65 -2.92 8.93
N THR A 50 10.46 -3.96 9.08
CA THR A 50 10.15 -5.32 8.61
C THR A 50 8.89 -5.90 9.25
N ASP A 51 8.61 -5.59 10.51
CA ASP A 51 7.39 -5.99 11.23
C ASP A 51 6.09 -5.54 10.51
N ASN A 52 6.09 -4.34 9.91
CA ASN A 52 4.95 -3.88 9.12
C ASN A 52 4.80 -4.70 7.82
N LEU A 53 5.91 -5.13 7.21
CA LEU A 53 5.86 -5.95 6.00
C LEU A 53 5.34 -7.34 6.32
N ASP A 54 5.77 -7.92 7.43
CA ASP A 54 5.34 -9.23 7.94
C ASP A 54 3.82 -9.25 8.17
N LYS A 55 3.30 -8.30 8.95
CA LYS A 55 1.86 -8.14 9.21
C LYS A 55 1.02 -7.95 7.95
N LEU A 56 1.54 -7.23 6.96
CA LEU A 56 0.86 -7.06 5.68
C LEU A 56 0.88 -8.36 4.86
N CYS A 57 2.00 -9.08 4.84
CA CYS A 57 2.10 -10.37 4.17
C CYS A 57 1.12 -11.38 4.77
N ASP A 58 0.99 -11.42 6.10
CA ASP A 58 0.02 -12.25 6.81
C ASP A 58 -1.43 -11.86 6.48
N TYR A 59 -1.76 -10.58 6.53
CA TYR A 59 -3.13 -10.10 6.26
C TYR A 59 -3.59 -10.37 4.81
N PHE A 60 -2.69 -10.19 3.84
CA PHE A 60 -2.97 -10.44 2.43
C PHE A 60 -2.72 -11.90 2.02
N ALA A 61 -2.14 -12.71 2.90
CA ALA A 61 -1.66 -14.06 2.61
C ALA A 61 -0.81 -14.10 1.33
N CYS A 62 0.18 -13.21 1.23
CA CYS A 62 1.02 -13.03 0.06
C CYS A 62 2.50 -13.11 0.40
N ARG A 63 3.34 -13.35 -0.61
CA ARG A 63 4.79 -13.32 -0.46
C ARG A 63 5.31 -11.88 -0.46
N LEU A 64 6.45 -11.65 0.20
CA LEU A 64 7.06 -10.32 0.32
C LEU A 64 7.28 -9.64 -1.05
N GLU A 65 7.70 -10.39 -2.08
CA GLU A 65 7.91 -9.79 -3.39
C GLU A 65 6.61 -9.34 -4.08
N GLN A 66 5.46 -9.86 -3.68
CA GLN A 66 4.15 -9.37 -4.15
C GLN A 66 3.83 -8.02 -3.52
N LEU A 67 4.24 -7.81 -2.25
CA LEU A 67 4.01 -6.56 -1.52
C LEU A 67 5.02 -5.46 -1.90
N ALA A 68 6.30 -5.79 -2.05
CA ALA A 68 7.38 -4.83 -2.21
C ALA A 68 8.27 -5.16 -3.41
N GLU A 69 8.62 -4.14 -4.19
CA GLU A 69 9.47 -4.25 -5.37
C GLU A 69 10.56 -3.18 -5.36
N HIS A 70 11.79 -3.57 -5.70
CA HIS A 70 12.86 -2.61 -5.90
C HIS A 70 12.80 -2.02 -7.31
N LEU A 71 12.58 -0.71 -7.42
CA LEU A 71 12.66 0.04 -8.67
C LEU A 71 14.05 0.63 -8.85
N PRO A 72 14.85 0.15 -9.82
CA PRO A 72 16.14 0.75 -10.13
C PRO A 72 15.94 2.11 -10.83
N ASN A 73 16.46 3.17 -10.20
CA ASN A 73 16.70 4.52 -10.75
C ASN A 73 15.62 5.17 -11.65
N LEU A 74 14.34 5.10 -11.28
CA LEU A 74 13.35 6.04 -11.82
C LEU A 74 13.37 7.33 -10.99
N LYS A 75 13.59 8.47 -11.65
CA LYS A 75 13.11 9.77 -11.14
C LYS A 75 11.61 9.59 -10.83
N PRO A 76 11.10 10.06 -9.68
CA PRO A 76 9.66 10.07 -9.46
C PRO A 76 9.02 10.81 -10.63
N ALA A 77 8.12 10.14 -11.36
CA ALA A 77 7.30 10.83 -12.33
C ALA A 77 6.55 11.91 -11.55
N ASP A 78 6.73 13.15 -11.97
CA ASP A 78 6.10 14.31 -11.36
C ASP A 78 4.61 14.02 -11.17
N ASP A 79 4.15 14.21 -9.94
CA ASP A 79 2.75 14.18 -9.53
C ASP A 79 2.06 15.36 -10.25
N ASP A 80 1.73 15.16 -11.53
CA ASP A 80 0.81 16.01 -12.28
C ASP A 80 -0.55 15.86 -11.63
N GLY A 81 -0.78 16.74 -10.64
CA GLY A 81 -2.03 16.91 -9.94
C GLY A 81 -3.19 17.04 -10.92
N VAL A 82 -3.94 15.95 -11.07
CA VAL A 82 -5.28 15.91 -11.65
C VAL A 82 -6.13 15.14 -10.63
N GLY A 83 -7.09 15.72 -9.92
CA GLY A 83 -7.60 17.07 -9.83
C GLY A 83 -8.82 17.02 -8.92
N ASP A 84 -9.29 18.16 -8.42
CA ASP A 84 -10.72 18.31 -8.19
C ASP A 84 -11.12 19.75 -8.50
N ALA A 85 -11.79 19.90 -9.64
CA ALA A 85 -12.55 21.08 -9.96
C ALA A 85 -13.83 21.04 -9.10
N GLN A 86 -13.95 21.98 -8.16
CA GLN A 86 -15.25 22.35 -7.59
C GLN A 86 -15.26 23.79 -7.07
N LYS A 87 -15.88 24.62 -7.93
CA LYS A 87 -16.58 25.90 -7.70
C LYS A 87 -15.81 27.21 -7.78
#